data_AF-A0A0D6MIA2-F1
#
_entry.id   AF-A0A0D6MIA2-F1
#
_cell.length_a   1.000
_cell.length_b   1.000
_cell.length_c   1.000
_cell.angle_alpha   90.00
_cell.angle_beta   90.00
_cell.angle_gamma   90.00
#
_symmetry.space_group_name_H-M   'P 1'
#
loop_
_entity.id
_entity.type
_entity.pdbx_description
1 polymer ?
#
loop_
_entity_poly.entity_id
_entity_poly.type
_entity_poly.pdbx_seq_one_letter_code
_entity_poly.pdbx_strand_id
1 'polypeptide(L)' 'MHMFVYDVAALYAICEAGEVRIIKTLADKEYGQRAFALADPDGNRIDIGERSP' A
#
# COMPACT_ATOMS: atom_id res chain seq x y z
N MET A 1 -4.76 -5.17 8.80
CA MET A 1 -4.96 -6.25 7.80
C MET A 1 -3.80 -6.22 6.82
N HIS A 2 -3.38 -7.36 6.25
CA HIS A 2 -2.38 -7.37 5.17
C HIS A 2 -2.95 -7.99 3.89
N MET A 3 -2.77 -7.31 2.78
CA MET A 3 -3.23 -7.76 1.46
C MET A 3 -2.08 -7.68 0.45
N PHE A 4 -2.08 -8.63 -0.49
CA PHE A 4 -1.19 -8.61 -1.63
C PHE A 4 -1.96 -8.28 -2.90
N VAL A 5 -1.39 -7.41 -3.72
CA VAL A 5 -1.92 -7.05 -5.04
C VAL A 5 -0.85 -7.29 -6.11
N TYR A 6 -1.27 -7.38 -7.37
CA TYR A 6 -0.36 -7.60 -8.48
C TYR A 6 0.52 -6.38 -8.79
N ASP A 7 -0.05 -5.18 -8.74
CA ASP A 7 0.69 -3.92 -8.97
C ASP A 7 0.39 -2.95 -7.82
N VAL A 8 1.29 -2.89 -6.85
CA VAL A 8 1.09 -2.06 -5.67
C VAL A 8 1.30 -0.58 -5.96
N ALA A 9 2.09 -0.25 -6.98
CA ALA A 9 2.35 1.13 -7.38
C ALA A 9 1.13 1.75 -8.05
N ALA A 10 0.44 1.00 -8.92
CA ALA A 10 -0.82 1.44 -9.54
C ALA A 10 -1.90 1.70 -8.48
N LEU A 11 -2.04 0.80 -7.49
CA LEU A 11 -3.01 1.00 -6.40
C LEU A 11 -2.64 2.20 -5.52
N TYR A 12 -1.35 2.39 -5.23
CA TYR A 12 -0.88 3.57 -4.50
C TYR A 12 -1.27 4.88 -5.19
N ALA A 13 -1.07 4.98 -6.51
CA ALA A 13 -1.44 6.17 -7.29
C ALA A 13 -2.95 6.45 -7.28
N ILE A 14 -3.78 5.41 -7.32
CA ILE A 14 -5.24 5.54 -7.18
C ILE A 14 -5.60 6.07 -5.79
N CYS A 15 -4.95 5.58 -4.74
CA CYS A 15 -5.16 6.05 -3.37
C CYS A 15 -4.74 7.52 -3.20
N GLU A 16 -3.61 7.94 -3.79
CA GLU A 16 -3.18 9.35 -3.77
C GLU A 16 -4.18 10.26 -4.51
N ALA A 17 -4.64 9.85 -5.69
CA ALA A 17 -5.61 10.62 -6.45
C ALA A 17 -6.98 10.70 -5.76
N GLY A 18 -7.33 9.68 -4.97
CA GLY A 18 -8.57 9.62 -4.19
C GLY A 18 -8.48 10.23 -2.79
N GLU A 19 -7.39 10.94 -2.46
CA GLU A 19 -7.15 11.56 -1.14
C GLU A 19 -7.29 10.57 0.03
N VAL A 20 -6.96 9.30 -0.23
CA VAL A 20 -6.97 8.26 0.81
C VAL A 20 -5.88 8.56 1.83
N ARG A 21 -6.16 8.34 3.11
CA ARG A 21 -5.19 8.58 4.18
C ARG A 21 -4.06 7.55 4.14
N ILE A 22 -3.00 7.90 3.42
CA ILE A 22 -1.75 7.13 3.40
C ILE A 22 -0.99 7.40 4.69
N ILE A 23 -0.74 6.36 5.46
CA ILE A 23 -0.03 6.42 6.76
C ILE A 23 1.41 5.93 6.67
N LYS A 24 1.74 5.22 5.58
CA LYS A 24 3.11 4.88 5.20
C LYS A 24 3.22 4.90 3.69
N THR A 25 4.11 5.74 3.16
CA THR A 25 4.34 5.89 1.72
C THR A 25 4.86 4.60 1.10
N LEU A 26 4.72 4.51 -0.23
CA LEU A 26 5.25 3.41 -1.01
C LEU A 26 6.78 3.33 -0.85
N ALA A 27 7.26 2.15 -0.50
CA ALA A 27 8.69 1.88 -0.38
C ALA A 27 9.04 0.47 -0.85
N ASP A 28 10.16 0.37 -1.54
CA ASP A 28 10.86 -0.89 -1.79
C ASP A 28 11.58 -1.33 -0.51
N LYS A 29 11.38 -2.58 -0.08
CA LYS A 29 12.07 -3.18 1.06
C LYS A 29 13.23 -4.04 0.58
N GLU A 30 14.24 -4.15 1.44
CA GLU A 30 15.49 -4.89 1.17
C GLU A 30 15.27 -6.38 0.82
N TYR A 31 14.13 -6.97 1.20
CA TYR A 31 13.75 -8.34 0.86
C TYR A 31 12.94 -8.47 -0.44
N GLY A 32 13.04 -7.49 -1.34
CA GLY A 32 12.38 -7.50 -2.65
C GLY A 32 10.91 -7.10 -2.65
N GLN A 33 10.31 -6.80 -1.49
CA GLN A 33 8.89 -6.46 -1.39
C GLN A 33 8.67 -4.95 -1.52
N ARG A 34 7.79 -4.54 -2.42
CA ARG A 34 7.26 -3.17 -2.45
C ARG A 34 5.94 -3.10 -1.67
N ALA A 35 5.79 -2.11 -0.80
CA ALA A 35 4.58 -1.98 0.02
C ALA A 35 4.31 -0.55 0.49
N PHE A 36 3.05 -0.27 0.81
CA PHE A 36 2.59 0.94 1.50
C PHE A 36 1.53 0.60 2.54
N ALA A 37 1.11 1.57 3.34
CA ALA A 37 -0.03 1.39 4.24
C ALA A 37 -0.96 2.60 4.21
N LEU A 38 -2.26 2.32 4.31
CA LEU A 38 -3.34 3.30 4.40
C LEU A 38 -4.18 3.06 5.65
N ALA A 39 -4.92 4.09 6.04
CA ALA A 39 -6.00 3.99 7.01
C ALA A 39 -7.34 4.05 6.28
N ASP A 40 -8.25 3.12 6.61
CA ASP A 40 -9.64 3.21 6.17
C ASP A 40 -10.38 4.35 6.93
N PRO A 41 -11.65 4.66 6.59
CA PRO A 41 -12.40 5.72 7.26
C PRO A 41 -12.58 5.52 8.78
N ASP A 42 -12.54 4.27 9.25
CA ASP A 42 -12.62 3.93 10.67
C ASP A 42 -11.25 4.04 11.38
N GLY A 43 -10.18 4.31 10.63
CA GLY A 43 -8.81 4.43 11.12
C GLY A 43 -8.06 3.10 11.19
N ASN A 44 -8.62 2.01 10.67
CA ASN A 44 -7.94 0.72 10.64
C ASN A 44 -6.78 0.75 9.66
N ARG A 45 -5.64 0.24 10.10
CA ARG A 45 -4.45 0.10 9.25
C ARG A 45 -4.57 -1.09 8.30
N ILE A 46 -4.35 -0.80 7.02
CA ILE A 46 -4.28 -1.78 5.94
C ILE A 46 -2.90 -1.68 5.29
N ASP A 47 -2.10 -2.75 5.44
CA ASP A 47 -0.81 -2.88 4.79
C ASP A 47 -1.00 -3.58 3.44
N ILE A 48 -0.55 -2.94 2.37
CA ILE A 48 -0.71 -3.43 0.99
C ILE A 48 0.69 -3.64 0.42
N GLY A 49 0.95 -4.85 -0.08
CA GLY A 49 2.22 -5.21 -0.70
C GLY A 49 2.05 -5.85 -2.06
N GLU A 50 3.13 -5.87 -2.83
CA GLU A 50 3.28 -6.71 -4.01
C GLU A 50 4.21 -7.87 -3.66
N ARG A 51 3.85 -9.07 -4.11
CA ARG A 51 4.78 -10.21 -4.01
C ARG A 51 5.78 -10.07 -5.13
N SER A 52 7.06 -9.98 -4.77
CA SER A 52 8.15 -10.16 -5.70
C SER A 52 7.96 -11.49 -6.44
N PRO A 53 8.19 -11.55 -7.75
CA PRO A 53 8.24 -12.81 -8.48
C PRO A 53 9.33 -13.74 -7.94
#